data_AF-A0A9P1HU00-F1
#
_entry.id   AF-A0A9P1HU00-F1
#
_cell.length_a   1.000
_cell.length_b   1.000
_cell.length_c   1.000
_cell.angle_alpha   90.00
_cell.angle_beta   90.00
_cell.angle_gamma   90.00
#
_symmetry.space_group_name_H-M   'P 1'
#
loop_
_entity.id
_entity.type
_entity.pdbx_description
1 polymer ?
#
loop_
_entity_poly.entity_id
_entity_poly.type
_entity_poly.pdbx_seq_one_letter_code
_entity_poly.pdbx_strand_id
1 'polypeptide(L)'
;MRTNLIQALQFYEKPFWMLQADTIWASNPLPSLEKLNHFDILVDQQGYEGVAESRKNIMNGANFYVPVGETSKALVHSWINWQRWIYITDPDIVKMFCLSGQFSCGYIPHNLISGWEWIYGDQTNAPMLIQMDGETDGGKERVLAKYGFWFLNKKLECKRDQVRKAITHIREGTVPQVYSASKAKQNTVLKIGEWLNQMPIFGYYSSIYGGITSLYLQLFNFSLQ
;
A
#
# COMPACT_ATOMS: atom_id res chain seq x y z
N MET A 1 -18.32 0.15 -10.73
CA MET A 1 -18.00 -1.24 -11.13
C MET A 1 -17.29 -2.01 -10.00
N ARG A 2 -16.21 -1.47 -9.42
CA ARG A 2 -15.46 -2.11 -8.31
C ARG A 2 -16.29 -2.37 -7.04
N THR A 3 -17.05 -1.39 -6.57
CA THR A 3 -17.84 -1.47 -5.33
C THR A 3 -18.93 -2.56 -5.37
N ASN A 4 -19.62 -2.71 -6.50
CA ASN A 4 -20.63 -3.77 -6.66
C ASN A 4 -20.01 -5.17 -6.64
N LEU A 5 -18.81 -5.35 -7.23
CA LEU A 5 -18.08 -6.62 -7.17
C LEU A 5 -17.68 -6.95 -5.72
N ILE A 6 -17.15 -5.97 -5.00
CA ILE A 6 -16.81 -6.11 -3.57
C ILE A 6 -18.04 -6.52 -2.76
N GLN A 7 -19.19 -5.85 -2.98
CA GLN A 7 -20.44 -6.20 -2.32
C GLN A 7 -20.87 -7.63 -2.61
N ALA A 8 -20.79 -8.04 -3.88
CA ALA A 8 -21.14 -9.40 -4.29
C ALA A 8 -20.22 -10.44 -3.64
N LEU A 9 -18.91 -10.21 -3.61
CA LEU A 9 -17.95 -11.12 -2.96
C LEU A 9 -18.30 -11.33 -1.48
N GLN A 10 -18.60 -10.26 -0.76
CA GLN A 10 -19.00 -10.34 0.65
C GLN A 10 -20.37 -11.00 0.84
N PHE A 11 -21.33 -10.74 -0.06
CA PHE A 11 -22.64 -11.39 -0.06
C PHE A 11 -22.51 -12.91 -0.26
N TYR A 12 -21.60 -13.36 -1.13
CA TYR A 12 -21.30 -14.77 -1.37
C TYR A 12 -20.27 -15.37 -0.41
N GLU A 13 -19.99 -14.70 0.71
CA GLU A 13 -19.07 -15.17 1.74
C GLU A 13 -17.68 -15.49 1.20
N LYS A 14 -17.19 -14.63 0.31
CA LYS A 14 -15.84 -14.69 -0.24
C LYS A 14 -15.00 -13.54 0.30
N PRO A 15 -13.82 -13.83 0.89
CA PRO A 15 -12.88 -12.78 1.22
C PRO A 15 -12.41 -12.17 -0.09
N PHE A 16 -11.98 -10.92 -0.03
CA PHE A 16 -11.37 -10.29 -1.19
C PHE A 16 -10.14 -9.51 -0.81
N TRP A 17 -9.30 -9.31 -1.81
CA TRP A 17 -8.08 -8.57 -1.68
C TRP A 17 -8.02 -7.54 -2.79
N MET A 18 -7.91 -6.28 -2.41
CA MET A 18 -7.68 -5.17 -3.31
C MET A 18 -6.19 -4.87 -3.37
N LEU A 19 -5.69 -4.73 -4.59
CA LEU A 19 -4.29 -4.52 -4.93
C LEU A 19 -4.20 -3.42 -5.98
N GLN A 20 -3.14 -2.61 -5.90
CA GLN A 20 -2.77 -1.74 -7.02
C GLN A 20 -2.05 -2.53 -8.12
N ALA A 21 -2.24 -2.10 -9.38
CA ALA A 21 -1.78 -2.81 -10.57
C ALA A 21 -0.25 -2.85 -10.75
N ASP A 22 0.48 -2.02 -10.02
CA ASP A 22 1.94 -1.89 -10.01
C ASP A 22 2.60 -2.64 -8.84
N THR A 23 1.87 -3.57 -8.23
CA THR A 23 2.40 -4.46 -7.20
C THR A 23 3.22 -5.58 -7.83
N ILE A 24 4.46 -5.76 -7.38
CA ILE A 24 5.38 -6.80 -7.83
C ILE A 24 5.30 -8.02 -6.90
N TRP A 25 5.11 -9.19 -7.47
CA TRP A 25 4.89 -10.45 -6.74
C TRP A 25 6.16 -11.30 -6.72
N ALA A 26 6.76 -11.45 -5.53
CA ALA A 26 7.87 -12.37 -5.29
C ALA A 26 7.38 -13.76 -4.85
N SER A 27 6.25 -13.81 -4.12
CA SER A 27 5.56 -15.04 -3.71
C SER A 27 4.10 -14.78 -3.37
N ASN A 28 3.33 -15.84 -3.12
CA ASN A 28 1.90 -15.76 -2.78
C ASN A 28 1.69 -15.45 -1.28
N PRO A 29 1.12 -14.28 -0.90
CA PRO A 29 0.88 -13.96 0.51
C PRO A 29 -0.44 -14.52 1.05
N LEU A 30 -1.35 -15.01 0.18
CA LEU A 30 -2.73 -15.34 0.57
C LEU A 30 -2.81 -16.31 1.76
N PRO A 31 -2.05 -17.42 1.80
CA PRO A 31 -2.10 -18.34 2.94
C PRO A 31 -1.65 -17.71 4.27
N SER A 32 -0.83 -16.66 4.21
CA SER A 32 -0.40 -15.91 5.40
C SER A 32 -1.43 -14.86 5.80
N LEU A 33 -2.06 -14.18 4.84
CA LEU A 33 -3.11 -13.20 5.08
C LEU A 33 -4.38 -13.85 5.67
N GLU A 34 -4.76 -15.02 5.19
CA GLU A 34 -5.93 -15.77 5.70
C GLU A 34 -5.80 -16.15 7.18
N LYS A 35 -4.57 -16.25 7.71
CA LYS A 35 -4.31 -16.51 9.13
C LYS A 35 -4.53 -15.28 10.02
N LEU A 36 -4.66 -14.10 9.42
CA LEU A 36 -4.87 -12.81 10.09
C LEU A 36 -6.35 -12.39 10.06
N ASN A 37 -7.27 -13.34 9.94
CA ASN A 37 -8.71 -13.12 9.77
C ASN A 37 -9.49 -12.68 11.02
N HIS A 38 -8.81 -12.22 12.07
CA HIS A 38 -9.43 -11.73 13.31
C HIS A 38 -9.74 -10.23 13.30
N PHE A 39 -9.36 -9.53 12.22
CA PHE A 39 -9.70 -8.14 11.97
C PHE A 39 -10.82 -8.03 10.95
N ASP A 40 -11.55 -6.91 10.95
CA ASP A 40 -12.59 -6.64 9.95
C ASP A 40 -11.98 -6.31 8.58
N ILE A 41 -10.76 -5.77 8.59
CA ILE A 41 -9.94 -5.44 7.42
C ILE A 41 -8.46 -5.46 7.81
N LEU A 42 -7.61 -5.91 6.90
CA LEU A 42 -6.17 -5.79 6.96
C LEU A 42 -5.70 -4.76 5.94
N VAL A 43 -4.87 -3.81 6.37
CA VAL A 43 -4.35 -2.72 5.54
C VAL A 43 -2.84 -2.77 5.46
N ASP A 44 -2.27 -2.40 4.31
CA ASP A 44 -0.82 -2.20 4.21
C ASP A 44 -0.35 -0.94 4.95
N GLN A 45 0.95 -0.92 5.27
CA GLN A 45 1.58 0.15 6.03
C GLN A 45 2.79 0.73 5.30
N GLN A 46 3.05 2.01 5.57
CA GLN A 46 4.20 2.75 5.05
C GLN A 46 5.50 2.25 5.67
N GLY A 47 6.61 2.44 4.96
CA GLY A 47 7.93 2.02 5.41
C GLY A 47 8.26 0.55 5.16
N TYR A 48 9.15 0.03 6.00
CA TYR A 48 9.75 -1.30 5.93
C TYR A 48 10.09 -1.77 7.35
N GLU A 49 10.51 -3.03 7.50
CA GLU A 49 10.88 -3.55 8.81
C GLU A 49 12.06 -2.77 9.42
N GLY A 50 11.92 -2.33 10.67
CA GLY A 50 12.93 -1.48 11.32
C GLY A 50 12.75 0.03 11.10
N VAL A 51 11.69 0.47 10.42
CA VAL A 51 11.30 1.89 10.37
C VAL A 51 11.03 2.43 11.79
N ALA A 52 11.23 3.73 11.99
CA ALA A 52 10.98 4.42 13.25
C ALA A 52 9.57 4.13 13.79
N GLU A 53 9.44 3.98 15.11
CA GLU A 53 8.18 3.62 15.78
C GLU A 53 7.04 4.58 15.44
N SER A 54 7.34 5.88 15.31
CA SER A 54 6.39 6.93 14.93
C SER A 54 5.79 6.76 13.53
N ARG A 55 6.32 5.84 12.72
CA ARG A 55 5.85 5.53 11.36
C ARG A 55 5.21 4.16 11.22
N LYS A 56 5.33 3.31 12.24
CA LYS A 56 4.62 2.04 12.25
C LYS A 56 3.12 2.29 12.32
N ASN A 57 2.34 1.36 11.78
CA ASN A 57 0.89 1.45 11.80
C ASN A 57 0.33 2.71 11.10
N ILE A 58 1.09 3.28 10.15
CA ILE A 58 0.57 4.31 9.24
C ILE A 58 0.15 3.61 7.95
N MET A 59 -1.13 3.67 7.63
CA MET A 59 -1.67 3.04 6.44
C MET A 59 -1.03 3.62 5.16
N ASN A 60 -0.59 2.75 4.25
CA ASN A 60 -0.13 3.17 2.91
C ASN A 60 -1.32 3.36 1.97
N GLY A 61 -2.30 2.45 2.01
CA GLY A 61 -3.55 2.58 1.29
C GLY A 61 -3.54 1.97 -0.11
N ALA A 62 -2.58 1.11 -0.40
CA ALA A 62 -2.48 0.47 -1.71
C ALA A 62 -3.04 -0.96 -1.72
N ASN A 63 -3.09 -1.61 -0.55
CA ASN A 63 -3.51 -3.00 -0.43
C ASN A 63 -4.45 -3.20 0.76
N PHE A 64 -5.59 -3.84 0.50
CA PHE A 64 -6.61 -4.13 1.51
C PHE A 64 -7.10 -5.57 1.42
N TYR A 65 -6.93 -6.36 2.47
CA TYR A 65 -7.56 -7.67 2.56
C TYR A 65 -8.76 -7.60 3.51
N VAL A 66 -9.93 -8.00 3.01
CA VAL A 66 -11.16 -8.03 3.80
C VAL A 66 -11.59 -9.48 3.96
N PRO A 67 -11.52 -10.04 5.18
CA PRO A 67 -11.98 -11.40 5.44
C PRO A 67 -13.52 -11.49 5.34
N VAL A 68 -14.03 -12.69 5.61
CA VAL A 68 -15.47 -12.93 5.71
C VAL A 68 -15.86 -12.89 7.17
N GLY A 69 -16.77 -11.97 7.52
CA GLY A 69 -17.32 -11.83 8.86
C GLY A 69 -18.47 -10.83 8.84
N GLU A 70 -19.36 -10.89 9.83
CA GLU A 70 -20.53 -9.99 9.90
C GLU A 70 -20.11 -8.52 10.02
N THR A 71 -19.05 -8.24 10.78
CA THR A 71 -18.45 -6.91 10.92
C THR A 71 -17.73 -6.46 9.65
N SER A 72 -17.01 -7.35 8.95
CA SER A 72 -16.44 -7.08 7.61
C SER A 72 -17.51 -6.77 6.56
N LYS A 73 -18.64 -7.50 6.57
CA LYS A 73 -19.80 -7.22 5.70
C LYS A 73 -20.37 -5.83 6.01
N ALA A 74 -20.51 -5.47 7.29
CA ALA A 74 -20.98 -4.15 7.72
C ALA A 74 -20.01 -3.03 7.34
N LEU A 75 -18.70 -3.27 7.41
CA LEU A 75 -17.66 -2.36 6.92
C LEU A 75 -17.85 -2.08 5.43
N VAL A 76 -17.96 -3.12 4.62
CA VAL A 76 -18.13 -3.00 3.17
C VAL A 76 -19.44 -2.30 2.82
N HIS A 77 -20.52 -2.60 3.51
CA HIS A 77 -21.78 -1.90 3.32
C HIS A 77 -21.66 -0.40 3.62
N SER A 78 -21.01 -0.04 4.72
CA SER A 78 -20.76 1.35 5.12
C SER A 78 -19.89 2.06 4.10
N TRP A 79 -18.79 1.43 3.66
CA TRP A 79 -17.88 1.92 2.64
C TRP A 79 -18.64 2.29 1.36
N ILE A 80 -19.42 1.34 0.82
CA ILE A 80 -20.18 1.55 -0.41
C ILE A 80 -21.22 2.65 -0.23
N ASN A 81 -21.88 2.73 0.93
CA ASN A 81 -22.85 3.78 1.20
C ASN A 81 -22.19 5.17 1.18
N TRP A 82 -21.01 5.34 1.79
CA TRP A 82 -20.28 6.61 1.72
C TRP A 82 -19.95 7.02 0.28
N GLN A 83 -19.46 6.09 -0.53
CA GLN A 83 -19.10 6.36 -1.93
C GLN A 83 -20.29 6.64 -2.86
N ARG A 84 -21.52 6.34 -2.42
CA ARG A 84 -22.73 6.73 -3.16
C ARG A 84 -23.05 8.21 -3.03
N TRP A 85 -22.69 8.82 -1.89
CA TRP A 85 -23.09 10.18 -1.56
C TRP A 85 -21.95 11.19 -1.70
N ILE A 86 -20.70 10.75 -1.57
CA ILE A 86 -19.53 11.63 -1.55
C ILE A 86 -18.44 11.06 -2.47
N TYR A 87 -17.78 11.95 -3.21
CA TYR A 87 -16.57 11.60 -3.94
C TYR A 87 -15.39 11.49 -2.97
N ILE A 88 -15.04 10.25 -2.61
CA ILE A 88 -13.94 9.94 -1.70
C ILE A 88 -13.28 8.63 -2.14
N THR A 89 -11.96 8.55 -1.99
CA THR A 89 -11.20 7.38 -2.41
C THR A 89 -11.35 6.22 -1.43
N ASP A 90 -11.12 5.00 -1.92
CA ASP A 90 -11.15 3.78 -1.11
C ASP A 90 -10.22 3.86 0.12
N PRO A 91 -8.93 4.26 -0.03
CA PRO A 91 -8.05 4.40 1.12
C PRO A 91 -8.54 5.43 2.13
N ASP A 92 -9.09 6.56 1.68
CA ASP A 92 -9.52 7.61 2.60
C ASP A 92 -10.68 7.14 3.49
N ILE A 93 -11.67 6.44 2.92
CA ILE A 93 -12.76 5.84 3.71
C ILE A 93 -12.22 4.81 4.70
N VAL A 94 -11.40 3.87 4.23
CA VAL A 94 -10.86 2.80 5.08
C VAL A 94 -10.07 3.40 6.23
N LYS A 95 -9.28 4.44 5.95
CA LYS A 95 -8.54 5.17 6.97
C LYS A 95 -9.46 5.82 8.01
N MET A 96 -10.54 6.48 7.57
CA MET A 96 -11.52 7.07 8.47
C MET A 96 -12.15 6.01 9.39
N PHE A 97 -12.49 4.84 8.85
CA PHE A 97 -13.03 3.72 9.62
C PHE A 97 -12.05 3.16 10.65
N CYS A 98 -10.78 3.03 10.28
CA CYS A 98 -9.75 2.57 11.20
C CYS A 98 -9.45 3.60 12.31
N LEU A 99 -9.41 4.89 11.96
CA LEU A 99 -9.15 5.96 12.93
C LEU A 99 -10.32 6.22 13.88
N SER A 100 -11.56 6.03 13.42
CA SER A 100 -12.75 6.18 14.26
C SER A 100 -12.92 5.03 15.27
N GLY A 101 -12.23 3.90 15.05
CA GLY A 101 -12.42 2.68 15.83
C GLY A 101 -13.77 2.00 15.59
N GLN A 102 -14.52 2.41 14.55
CA GLN A 102 -15.81 1.82 14.21
C GLN A 102 -15.66 0.35 13.77
N PHE A 103 -14.52 0.01 13.18
CA PHE A 103 -14.18 -1.33 12.73
C PHE A 103 -12.77 -1.72 13.19
N SER A 104 -12.56 -3.00 13.42
CA SER A 104 -11.28 -3.57 13.83
C SER A 104 -10.33 -3.64 12.63
N CYS A 105 -9.31 -2.79 12.60
CA CYS A 105 -8.31 -2.77 11.53
C CYS A 105 -6.98 -3.38 12.00
N GLY A 106 -6.42 -4.27 11.19
CA GLY A 106 -5.08 -4.83 11.39
C GLY A 106 -4.09 -4.33 10.34
N TYR A 107 -2.81 -4.26 10.71
CA TYR A 107 -1.74 -3.91 9.76
C TYR A 107 -1.06 -5.15 9.23
N ILE A 108 -0.90 -5.21 7.90
CA ILE A 108 -0.21 -6.30 7.23
C ILE A 108 1.29 -6.20 7.56
N PRO A 109 1.94 -7.28 8.02
CA PRO A 109 3.37 -7.30 8.27
C PRO A 109 4.20 -6.91 7.03
N HIS A 110 5.28 -6.16 7.24
CA HIS A 110 6.16 -5.69 6.16
C HIS A 110 6.72 -6.81 5.30
N ASN A 111 7.02 -7.98 5.88
CA ASN A 111 7.51 -9.14 5.15
C ASN A 111 6.45 -9.83 4.27
N LEU A 112 5.16 -9.50 4.42
CA LEU A 112 4.13 -9.90 3.48
C LEU A 112 3.96 -8.86 2.38
N ILE A 113 3.78 -7.59 2.77
CA ILE A 113 3.57 -6.48 1.84
C ILE A 113 4.35 -5.26 2.33
N SER A 114 5.19 -4.71 1.46
CA SER A 114 5.85 -3.42 1.70
C SER A 114 5.75 -2.53 0.46
N GLY A 115 5.88 -1.22 0.68
CA GLY A 115 5.99 -0.25 -0.41
C GLY A 115 7.39 -0.17 -1.00
N TRP A 116 7.55 0.71 -1.98
CA TRP A 116 8.82 1.09 -2.59
C TRP A 116 9.89 1.49 -1.56
N GLU A 117 9.50 1.96 -0.38
CA GLU A 117 10.40 2.37 0.70
C GLU A 117 11.36 1.25 1.13
N TRP A 118 10.95 -0.02 1.06
CA TRP A 118 11.84 -1.16 1.34
C TRP A 118 13.08 -1.17 0.42
N ILE A 119 12.95 -0.78 -0.85
CA ILE A 119 14.07 -0.74 -1.81
C ILE A 119 15.12 0.32 -1.38
N TYR A 120 14.68 1.42 -0.77
CA TYR A 120 15.54 2.53 -0.35
C TYR A 120 15.95 2.47 1.12
N GLY A 121 15.32 1.58 1.89
CA GLY A 121 15.59 1.31 3.29
C GLY A 121 16.45 0.07 3.46
N ASP A 122 16.10 -0.71 4.48
CA ASP A 122 16.69 -2.01 4.73
C ASP A 122 16.01 -3.07 3.85
N GLN A 123 16.78 -3.64 2.91
CA GLN A 123 16.33 -4.73 2.04
C GLN A 123 16.47 -6.12 2.69
N THR A 124 16.73 -6.21 3.99
CA THR A 124 16.56 -7.46 4.72
C THR A 124 15.08 -7.84 4.85
N ASN A 125 14.83 -9.11 5.18
CA ASN A 125 13.49 -9.72 5.29
C ASN A 125 12.54 -9.37 4.13
N ALA A 126 12.93 -9.81 2.94
CA ALA A 126 12.26 -9.44 1.70
C ALA A 126 10.73 -9.68 1.74
N PRO A 127 9.92 -8.70 1.29
CA PRO A 127 8.48 -8.85 1.27
C PRO A 127 8.03 -9.81 0.17
N MET A 128 6.91 -10.48 0.39
CA MET A 128 6.26 -11.28 -0.67
C MET A 128 5.74 -10.40 -1.81
N LEU A 129 5.40 -9.15 -1.50
CA LEU A 129 4.90 -8.15 -2.44
C LEU A 129 5.51 -6.77 -2.21
N ILE A 130 5.85 -6.12 -3.32
CA ILE A 130 6.38 -4.76 -3.31
C ILE A 130 5.45 -3.86 -4.12
N GLN A 131 4.91 -2.85 -3.46
CA GLN A 131 4.02 -1.88 -4.07
C GLN A 131 4.80 -0.67 -4.59
N MET A 132 4.68 -0.39 -5.90
CA MET A 132 5.53 0.58 -6.60
C MET A 132 4.80 1.91 -6.91
N ASP A 133 4.11 2.53 -5.94
CA ASP A 133 3.60 3.90 -6.12
C ASP A 133 4.74 4.91 -6.12
N GLY A 134 4.56 6.00 -6.85
CA GLY A 134 5.33 7.22 -6.64
C GLY A 134 6.15 7.70 -7.83
N GLU A 135 5.81 7.25 -9.03
CA GLU A 135 6.25 7.89 -10.27
C GLU A 135 5.05 8.61 -10.91
N THR A 136 4.96 9.91 -10.70
CA THR A 136 3.84 10.78 -11.12
C THR A 136 4.08 11.46 -12.47
N ASP A 137 5.32 11.51 -12.95
CA ASP A 137 5.71 12.36 -14.10
C ASP A 137 5.62 11.64 -15.46
N GLY A 138 4.86 10.54 -15.54
CA GLY A 138 4.78 9.69 -16.72
C GLY A 138 6.06 8.85 -16.94
N GLY A 139 5.94 7.74 -17.68
CA GLY A 139 7.10 6.85 -17.92
C GLY A 139 7.33 5.77 -16.86
N LYS A 140 6.27 5.38 -16.13
CA LYS A 140 6.26 4.28 -15.15
C LYS A 140 6.91 3.00 -15.69
N GLU A 141 6.67 2.66 -16.96
CA GLU A 141 7.32 1.51 -17.62
C GLU A 141 8.85 1.61 -17.63
N ARG A 142 9.39 2.80 -17.93
CA ARG A 142 10.85 3.03 -17.95
C ARG A 142 11.43 2.93 -16.56
N VAL A 143 10.73 3.42 -15.54
CA VAL A 143 11.18 3.33 -14.16
C VAL A 143 11.14 1.88 -13.68
N LEU A 144 10.04 1.16 -13.90
CA LEU A 144 9.95 -0.28 -13.62
C LEU A 144 11.04 -1.07 -14.35
N ALA A 145 11.37 -0.70 -15.59
CA ALA A 145 12.47 -1.32 -16.33
C ALA A 145 13.84 -1.08 -15.66
N LYS A 146 14.09 0.11 -15.09
CA LYS A 146 15.32 0.41 -14.33
C LYS A 146 15.42 -0.41 -13.05
N TYR A 147 14.30 -0.70 -12.38
CA TYR A 147 14.25 -1.63 -11.26
C TYR A 147 14.41 -3.10 -11.67
N GLY A 148 14.36 -3.41 -12.97
CA GLY A 148 14.29 -4.77 -13.47
C GLY A 148 12.90 -5.41 -13.35
N PHE A 149 11.86 -4.62 -13.06
CA PHE A 149 10.47 -5.04 -12.87
C PHE A 149 9.57 -4.85 -14.11
N TRP A 150 10.17 -4.70 -15.29
CA TRP A 150 9.42 -4.69 -16.54
C TRP A 150 9.50 -6.05 -17.25
N PHE A 151 8.42 -6.82 -17.15
CA PHE A 151 8.41 -8.23 -17.53
C PHE A 151 7.90 -8.52 -18.93
N LEU A 152 7.40 -7.53 -19.67
CA LEU A 152 6.84 -7.73 -21.00
C LEU A 152 7.83 -7.35 -22.11
N ASN A 153 7.79 -8.07 -23.23
CA ASN A 153 8.43 -7.65 -24.47
C ASN A 153 7.47 -6.77 -25.31
N LYS A 154 7.93 -6.31 -26.48
CA LYS A 154 7.11 -5.46 -27.37
C LYS A 154 5.87 -6.16 -27.95
N LYS A 155 5.83 -7.50 -27.91
CA LYS A 155 4.69 -8.32 -28.33
C LYS A 155 3.76 -8.68 -27.16
N LEU A 156 3.96 -8.08 -25.98
CA LEU A 156 3.23 -8.37 -24.75
C LEU A 156 3.45 -9.81 -24.23
N GLU A 157 4.56 -10.45 -24.61
CA GLU A 157 4.93 -11.77 -24.09
C GLU A 157 5.82 -11.63 -22.84
N CYS A 158 5.66 -12.56 -21.91
CA CYS A 158 6.40 -12.58 -20.65
C CYS A 158 7.88 -12.96 -20.84
N LYS A 159 8.79 -12.12 -20.32
CA LYS A 159 10.23 -12.36 -20.21
C LYS A 159 10.53 -13.17 -18.94
N ARG A 160 10.39 -14.50 -19.02
CA ARG A 160 10.58 -15.40 -17.87
C ARG A 160 11.91 -15.22 -17.14
N ASP A 161 13.00 -14.99 -17.86
CA ASP A 161 14.32 -14.79 -17.24
C ASP A 161 14.39 -13.48 -16.44
N GLN A 162 13.71 -12.43 -16.91
CA GLN A 162 13.61 -11.18 -16.17
C GLN A 162 12.82 -11.36 -14.87
N VAL A 163 11.73 -12.14 -14.91
CA VAL A 163 10.94 -12.48 -13.71
C VAL A 163 11.81 -13.24 -12.70
N ARG A 164 12.56 -14.25 -13.14
CA ARG A 164 13.45 -15.01 -12.24
C ARG A 164 14.54 -14.13 -11.62
N LYS A 165 15.16 -13.26 -12.41
CA LYS A 165 16.16 -12.29 -11.92
C LYS A 165 15.55 -11.34 -10.89
N ALA A 166 14.38 -10.78 -11.18
CA ALA A 166 13.68 -9.90 -10.24
C ALA A 166 13.35 -10.60 -8.91
N ILE A 167 12.83 -11.83 -8.95
CA ILE A 167 12.56 -12.61 -7.73
C ILE A 167 13.86 -12.88 -6.95
N THR A 168 14.96 -13.15 -7.64
CA THR A 168 16.28 -13.36 -7.01
C THR A 168 16.75 -12.08 -6.33
N HIS A 169 16.70 -10.94 -7.02
CA HIS A 169 17.06 -9.64 -6.45
C HIS A 169 16.22 -9.26 -5.23
N ILE A 170 14.91 -9.54 -5.26
CA ILE A 170 14.04 -9.30 -4.10
C ILE A 170 14.48 -10.18 -2.93
N ARG A 171 14.65 -11.49 -3.15
CA ARG A 171 15.03 -12.43 -2.07
C ARG A 171 16.39 -12.14 -1.46
N GLU A 172 17.35 -11.72 -2.27
CA GLU A 172 18.71 -11.40 -1.85
C GLU A 172 18.85 -9.97 -1.29
N GLY A 173 17.80 -9.15 -1.38
CA GLY A 173 17.85 -7.75 -0.96
C GLY A 173 18.80 -6.91 -1.81
N THR A 174 18.87 -7.19 -3.11
CA THR A 174 19.77 -6.53 -4.08
C THR A 174 19.03 -5.78 -5.18
N VAL A 175 17.79 -5.36 -4.92
CA VAL A 175 17.01 -4.56 -5.87
C VAL A 175 17.68 -3.19 -6.07
N PRO A 176 17.94 -2.76 -7.31
CA PRO A 176 18.66 -1.51 -7.55
C PRO A 176 17.82 -0.30 -7.11
N GLN A 177 18.45 0.62 -6.40
CA GLN A 177 17.85 1.91 -6.07
C GLN A 177 17.91 2.83 -7.28
N VAL A 178 16.75 3.19 -7.83
CA VAL A 178 16.65 4.10 -8.97
C VAL A 178 16.40 5.51 -8.46
N TYR A 179 17.36 6.41 -8.61
CA TYR A 179 17.18 7.80 -8.24
C TYR A 179 16.34 8.53 -9.31
N SER A 180 15.13 8.94 -8.95
CA SER A 180 14.27 9.86 -9.73
C SER A 180 14.02 11.13 -8.93
N ALA A 181 13.76 12.24 -9.63
CA ALA A 181 13.42 13.52 -8.99
C ALA A 181 12.14 13.43 -8.13
N SER A 182 11.14 12.67 -8.59
CA SER A 182 9.91 12.37 -7.83
C SER A 182 10.24 11.68 -6.50
N LYS A 183 11.07 10.64 -6.54
CA LYS A 183 11.44 9.87 -5.34
C LYS A 183 12.29 10.65 -4.35
N ALA A 184 13.20 11.49 -4.85
CA ALA A 184 13.97 12.41 -4.01
C ALA A 184 13.05 13.41 -3.27
N LYS A 185 12.03 13.95 -3.97
CA LYS A 185 11.03 14.84 -3.38
C LYS A 185 10.20 14.11 -2.32
N GLN A 186 9.73 12.90 -2.62
CA GLN A 186 8.98 12.07 -1.66
C GLN A 186 9.81 11.77 -0.40
N ASN A 187 11.06 11.32 -0.54
CA ASN A 187 11.93 11.03 0.60
C ASN A 187 12.21 12.28 1.45
N THR A 188 12.42 13.43 0.81
CA THR A 188 12.61 14.71 1.54
C THR A 188 11.38 15.06 2.37
N VAL A 189 10.18 14.89 1.81
CA VAL A 189 8.94 15.18 2.52
C VAL A 189 8.64 14.17 3.62
N LEU A 190 8.95 12.89 3.42
CA LEU A 190 8.85 11.88 4.47
C LEU A 190 9.70 12.27 5.68
N LYS A 191 10.96 12.66 5.46
CA LYS A 191 11.87 13.11 6.53
C LYS A 191 11.38 14.37 7.24
N ILE A 192 10.81 15.33 6.50
CA ILE A 192 10.21 16.53 7.10
C ILE A 192 8.99 16.14 7.94
N GLY A 193 8.14 15.25 7.43
CA GLY A 193 6.96 14.76 8.15
C GLY A 193 7.32 13.98 9.41
N GLU A 194 8.36 13.14 9.38
CA GLU A 194 8.94 12.46 10.55
C GLU A 194 9.36 13.46 11.62
N TRP A 195 10.11 14.49 11.22
CA TRP A 195 10.57 15.54 12.13
C TRP A 195 9.40 16.34 12.75
N LEU A 196 8.39 16.69 11.95
CA LEU A 196 7.20 17.41 12.44
C LEU A 196 6.32 16.56 13.36
N ASN A 197 6.19 15.25 13.10
CA ASN A 197 5.41 14.35 13.95
C ASN A 197 6.05 14.11 15.32
N GLN A 198 7.36 14.35 15.46
CA GLN A 198 8.04 14.31 16.76
C GLN A 198 7.78 15.56 17.62
N MET A 199 7.13 16.59 17.07
CA MET A 199 6.76 17.79 17.83
C MET A 199 5.42 17.57 18.57
N PRO A 200 5.33 17.86 19.89
CA PRO A 200 4.17 17.52 20.73
C PRO A 200 2.83 18.11 20.26
N ILE A 201 2.87 19.32 19.69
CA ILE A 201 1.66 20.06 19.27
C ILE A 201 1.19 19.59 17.89
N PHE A 202 2.13 19.32 16.97
CA PHE A 202 1.80 18.92 15.60
C PHE A 202 1.46 17.43 15.48
N GLY A 203 2.09 16.55 16.26
CA GLY A 203 1.83 15.10 16.24
C GLY A 203 0.37 14.74 16.59
N TYR A 204 -0.25 15.48 17.52
CA TYR A 204 -1.65 15.25 17.90
C TYR A 204 -2.63 15.55 16.75
N TYR A 205 -2.51 16.70 16.09
CA TYR A 205 -3.39 17.07 14.97
C TYR A 205 -3.03 16.36 13.66
N SER A 206 -1.75 16.05 13.42
CA SER A 206 -1.33 15.33 12.22
C SER A 206 -1.81 13.88 12.25
N SER A 207 -1.79 13.20 13.39
CA SER A 207 -2.24 11.81 13.53
C SER A 207 -3.70 11.58 13.14
N ILE A 208 -4.60 12.54 13.37
CA ILE A 208 -6.02 12.50 12.97
C ILE A 208 -6.17 12.42 11.44
N TYR A 209 -5.21 12.96 10.68
CA TYR A 209 -5.14 12.86 9.23
C TYR A 209 -4.05 11.88 8.76
N GLY A 210 -3.52 11.05 9.66
CA GLY A 210 -2.41 10.10 9.49
C GLY A 210 -1.09 10.71 9.01
N GLY A 211 -0.76 11.89 9.54
CA GLY A 211 0.48 12.63 9.30
C GLY A 211 0.42 13.57 8.10
N ILE A 212 1.31 14.57 8.08
CA ILE A 212 1.59 15.40 6.88
C ILE A 212 2.03 14.50 5.71
N THR A 213 2.66 13.37 5.98
CA THR A 213 3.06 12.36 4.99
C THR A 213 1.86 11.75 4.26
N SER A 214 0.76 11.44 4.95
CA SER A 214 -0.46 10.97 4.29
C SER A 214 -1.19 12.09 3.55
N LEU A 215 -1.23 13.31 4.10
CA LEU A 215 -1.80 14.48 3.43
C LEU A 215 -1.03 14.80 2.14
N TYR A 216 0.29 14.61 2.14
CA TYR A 216 1.14 14.83 0.98
C TYR A 216 0.95 13.77 -0.11
N LEU A 217 0.86 12.47 0.25
CA LEU A 217 0.53 11.42 -0.73
C LEU A 217 -0.87 11.60 -1.32
N GLN A 218 -1.83 12.11 -0.53
CA GLN A 218 -3.16 12.49 -1.00
C GLN A 218 -3.13 13.72 -1.93
N LEU A 219 -2.38 14.78 -1.59
CA LEU A 219 -2.30 16.01 -2.40
C LEU A 219 -1.57 15.82 -3.74
N PHE A 220 -0.58 14.93 -3.83
CA PHE A 220 0.09 14.62 -5.11
C PHE A 220 -0.73 13.70 -6.02
N ASN A 221 -1.63 12.87 -5.47
CA ASN A 221 -2.65 12.18 -6.26
C ASN A 221 -3.75 13.12 -6.76
N PHE A 222 -3.98 14.26 -6.07
CA PHE A 222 -4.96 15.27 -6.46
C PHE A 222 -4.44 16.33 -7.45
N SER A 223 -3.12 16.44 -7.68
CA SER A 223 -2.55 17.42 -8.62
C SER A 223 -2.59 16.99 -10.10
N LEU A 224 -3.30 15.90 -10.44
CA LEU A 224 -3.51 15.44 -11.81
C LEU A 224 -4.97 15.01 -12.02
N GLN A 225 -5.89 15.98 -11.95
CA GLN A 225 -7.07 16.02 -12.81
C GLN A 225 -6.91 17.18 -13.79
#